data_AF-A0A537NWW6-F1
#
_entry.id   AF-A0A537NWW6-F1
#
_cell.length_a   1.000
_cell.length_b   1.000
_cell.length_c   1.000
_cell.angle_alpha   90.00
_cell.angle_beta   90.00
_cell.angle_gamma   90.00
#
_symmetry.space_group_name_H-M   'P 1'
#
loop_
_entity.id
_entity.type
_entity.pdbx_description
1 polymer ?
#
loop_
_entity_poly.entity_id
_entity_poly.type
_entity_poly.pdbx_seq_one_letter_code
_entity_poly.pdbx_strand_id
1 'polypeptide(L)'
;MSGSAEVKITHHVASGKAKLRHVFVKDLKIEALLGIYPEEKTKPQKIVVNIDLSVKEGDDPLSDDIRNVVSYEIVVKKVEEIVA
;
A
#
# COMPACT_ATOMS: atom_id res chain seq x y z
N MET A 1 29.47 9.79 19.54
CA MET A 1 28.37 10.54 18.91
C MET A 1 27.72 9.62 17.88
N SER A 2 26.61 8.99 18.26
CA SER A 2 25.89 8.03 17.41
C SER A 2 25.13 8.82 16.34
N GLY A 3 25.63 8.81 15.10
CA GLY A 3 24.91 9.38 13.96
C GLY A 3 23.66 8.54 13.69
N SER A 4 22.49 9.09 14.01
CA SER A 4 21.23 8.58 13.49
C SER A 4 21.26 8.74 11.98
N ALA A 5 21.46 7.64 11.26
CA ALA A 5 21.29 7.61 9.81
C ALA A 5 19.81 7.92 9.54
N GLU A 6 19.54 9.14 9.07
CA GLU A 6 18.24 9.54 8.58
C GLU A 6 17.91 8.63 7.38
N VAL A 7 16.98 7.68 7.60
CA VAL A 7 16.52 6.78 6.55
C VAL A 7 15.71 7.64 5.59
N LYS A 8 16.32 8.05 4.48
CA LYS A 8 15.58 8.65 3.36
C LYS A 8 14.62 7.59 2.84
N ILE A 9 13.34 7.73 3.18
CA ILE A 9 12.29 6.82 2.74
C ILE A 9 12.09 7.04 1.24
N THR A 10 12.74 6.23 0.42
CA THR A 10 12.31 5.99 -0.96
C THR A 10 11.16 4.96 -0.93
N HIS A 11 10.32 4.93 -1.96
CA HIS A 11 9.02 4.21 -1.95
C HIS A 11 9.10 2.66 -1.81
N HIS A 12 10.27 2.06 -1.58
CA HIS A 12 10.49 0.61 -1.48
C HIS A 12 11.57 0.25 -0.45
N VAL A 13 11.42 0.68 0.81
CA VAL A 13 12.44 0.42 1.85
C VAL A 13 11.89 -0.55 2.90
N ALA A 14 12.62 -1.64 3.11
CA ALA A 14 12.50 -2.50 4.29
C ALA A 14 13.79 -2.44 5.10
N SER A 15 13.66 -2.52 6.42
CA SER A 15 14.80 -2.59 7.34
C SER A 15 14.41 -3.34 8.59
N GLY A 16 14.96 -4.55 8.77
CA GLY A 16 14.74 -5.34 9.97
C GLY A 16 15.22 -4.61 11.24
N LYS A 17 16.37 -3.91 11.16
CA LYS A 17 16.91 -3.14 12.29
C LYS A 17 16.00 -1.98 12.70
N ALA A 18 15.39 -1.30 11.72
CA ALA A 18 14.47 -0.20 11.97
C ALA A 18 13.02 -0.65 12.19
N LYS A 19 12.78 -1.97 12.26
CA LYS A 19 11.44 -2.57 12.27
C LYS A 19 10.52 -2.01 11.17
N LEU A 20 11.07 -1.83 9.97
CA LEU A 20 10.35 -1.35 8.81
C LEU A 20 10.11 -2.51 7.85
N ARG A 21 8.84 -2.85 7.62
CA ARG A 21 8.40 -3.91 6.73
C ARG A 21 7.94 -3.35 5.41
N HIS A 22 8.19 -4.11 4.35
CA HIS A 22 7.65 -3.80 3.04
C HIS A 22 6.45 -4.70 2.79
N VAL A 23 5.28 -4.10 2.63
CA VAL A 23 4.04 -4.77 2.26
C VAL A 23 3.69 -4.32 0.86
N PHE A 24 3.35 -5.25 -0.01
CA PHE A 24 3.01 -4.93 -1.39
C PHE A 24 1.74 -5.67 -1.84
N VAL A 25 0.98 -5.01 -2.70
CA VAL A 25 -0.11 -5.62 -3.47
C VAL A 25 0.29 -5.52 -4.93
N LYS A 26 0.48 -6.68 -5.57
CA LYS A 26 0.87 -6.76 -6.97
C LYS A 26 -0.33 -7.07 -7.86
N ASP A 27 -0.36 -6.38 -8.99
CA ASP A 27 -1.27 -6.62 -10.09
C ASP A 27 -2.77 -6.65 -9.70
N LEU A 28 -3.19 -5.72 -8.83
CA LEU A 28 -4.60 -5.57 -8.46
C LEU A 28 -5.40 -5.08 -9.66
N LYS A 29 -6.26 -5.93 -10.22
CA LYS A 29 -7.08 -5.63 -11.40
C LYS A 29 -8.43 -5.10 -10.99
N ILE A 30 -8.76 -3.89 -11.43
CA ILE A 30 -10.03 -3.23 -11.12
C ILE A 30 -10.58 -2.53 -12.37
N GLU A 31 -11.91 -2.39 -12.43
CA GLU A 31 -12.59 -1.61 -13.47
C GLU A 31 -12.70 -0.16 -13.01
N ALA A 32 -12.34 0.80 -13.87
CA ALA A 32 -12.36 2.21 -13.54
C ALA A 32 -12.86 3.06 -14.71
N LEU A 33 -13.52 4.18 -14.41
CA LEU A 33 -13.85 5.23 -15.39
C LEU A 33 -12.76 6.29 -15.34
N LEU A 34 -11.87 6.29 -16.32
CA LEU A 34 -10.70 7.16 -16.36
C LEU A 34 -10.54 7.72 -17.77
N GLY A 35 -10.52 9.05 -17.87
CA GLY A 35 -10.22 9.73 -19.12
C GLY A 35 -10.94 11.06 -19.32
N ILE A 36 -10.60 11.74 -20.40
CA ILE A 36 -11.13 13.06 -20.76
C ILE A 36 -12.31 12.97 -21.72
N TYR A 37 -12.35 11.93 -22.55
CA TYR A 37 -13.34 11.76 -23.61
C TYR A 37 -14.68 11.24 -23.06
N PRO A 38 -15.82 11.59 -23.69
CA PRO A 38 -17.15 11.18 -23.22
C PRO A 38 -17.31 9.66 -23.07
N GLU A 39 -16.72 8.87 -23.96
CA GLU A 39 -16.73 7.42 -23.90
C GLU A 39 -15.99 6.87 -22.68
N GLU A 40 -14.89 7.50 -22.27
CA GLU A 40 -14.08 7.09 -21.11
C GLU A 40 -14.81 7.32 -19.78
N LYS A 41 -15.75 8.27 -19.75
CA LYS A 41 -16.60 8.59 -18.60
C LYS A 41 -17.79 7.66 -18.42
N THR A 42 -18.07 6.80 -19.39
CA THR A 42 -19.24 5.90 -19.38
C THR A 42 -18.89 4.43 -19.58
N LYS A 43 -17.72 4.13 -20.14
CA LYS A 43 -17.24 2.76 -20.37
C LYS A 43 -16.10 2.44 -19.41
N PRO A 44 -16.31 1.55 -18.41
CA PRO A 44 -15.24 1.11 -17.54
C PRO A 44 -14.09 0.46 -18.31
N GLN A 45 -12.88 0.70 -17.82
CA GLN A 45 -11.63 0.16 -18.35
C GLN A 45 -10.91 -0.61 -17.25
N LYS A 46 -10.39 -1.80 -17.59
CA LYS A 46 -9.51 -2.55 -16.67
C LYS A 46 -8.19 -1.82 -16.50
N ILE A 47 -7.89 -1.48 -15.25
CA ILE A 47 -6.58 -1.00 -14.84
C ILE A 47 -5.90 -2.02 -13.93
N VAL A 48 -4.57 -1.89 -13.82
CA VAL A 48 -3.74 -2.67 -12.91
C VAL A 48 -3.09 -1.70 -11.93
N VAL A 49 -3.36 -1.88 -10.65
CA VAL A 49 -2.81 -1.07 -9.57
C VAL A 49 -1.76 -1.89 -8.82
N ASN A 50 -0.57 -1.33 -8.68
CA ASN A 50 0.50 -1.87 -7.84
C ASN A 50 0.70 -0.95 -6.64
N ILE A 51 0.77 -1.53 -5.45
CA ILE A 51 0.85 -0.78 -4.19
C ILE A 51 2.07 -1.25 -3.42
N ASP A 52 2.87 -0.29 -2.97
CA ASP A 52 4.05 -0.52 -2.13
C ASP A 52 3.93 0.31 -0.86
N LEU A 53 4.05 -0.35 0.29
CA LEU A 53 3.91 0.25 1.61
C LEU A 53 5.15 -0.05 2.44
N SER A 54 5.75 1.00 3.01
CA SER A 54 6.74 0.88 4.07
C SER A 54 6.01 1.01 5.41
N VAL A 55 5.86 -0.10 6.13
CA VAL A 55 5.09 -0.24 7.37
C VAL A 55 6.05 -0.35 8.54
N LYS A 56 6.00 0.60 9.46
CA LYS A 56 6.75 0.49 10.72
C LYS A 56 5.98 -0.41 11.68
N GLU A 57 6.65 -1.40 12.26
CA GLU A 57 6.04 -2.21 13.32
C GLU A 57 5.80 -1.34 14.55
N GLY A 58 4.69 -1.61 15.23
CA GLY A 58 4.43 -1.05 16.55
C GLY A 58 5.41 -1.58 17.61
N ASP A 59 5.37 -0.97 18.79
CA ASP A 59 6.15 -1.44 19.93
C ASP A 59 5.48 -2.61 20.67
N ASP A 60 4.19 -2.86 20.39
CA ASP A 60 3.42 -3.97 20.96
C ASP A 60 3.88 -5.34 20.40
N PRO A 61 3.84 -6.41 21.22
CA PRO A 61 4.12 -7.75 20.73
C PRO A 61 3.08 -8.18 19.69
N LEU A 62 3.53 -8.62 18.52
CA LEU A 62 2.63 -9.06 17.43
C LEU A 62 1.58 -10.06 17.89
N SER A 63 1.97 -11.02 18.73
CA SER A 63 1.08 -12.00 19.39
C SER A 63 0.11 -12.75 18.46
N ASP A 64 0.47 -12.86 17.17
CA ASP A 64 -0.39 -13.43 16.12
C ASP A 64 -1.79 -12.78 16.03
N ASP A 65 -1.90 -11.49 16.38
CA ASP A 65 -3.14 -10.73 16.32
C ASP A 65 -3.15 -9.80 15.10
N ILE A 66 -4.17 -9.96 14.24
CA ILE A 66 -4.36 -9.16 13.03
C ILE A 66 -4.43 -7.65 13.31
N ARG A 67 -4.82 -7.25 14.52
CA ARG A 67 -4.90 -5.84 14.95
C ARG A 67 -3.52 -5.20 15.13
N ASN A 68 -2.48 -6.01 15.31
CA ASN A 68 -1.10 -5.56 15.50
C ASN A 68 -0.32 -5.45 14.18
N VAL A 69 -0.97 -5.74 13.04
CA VAL A 69 -0.38 -5.65 11.71
C VAL A 69 -1.23 -4.79 10.79
N VAL A 70 -0.60 -4.25 9.75
CA VAL A 70 -1.34 -3.59 8.67
C VAL A 70 -1.96 -4.66 7.77
N SER A 71 -3.28 -4.73 7.74
CA SER A 71 -4.01 -5.63 6.84
C SER A 71 -3.99 -5.11 5.42
N TYR A 72 -3.45 -5.90 4.49
CA TYR A 72 -3.51 -5.59 3.05
C TYR A 72 -4.95 -5.61 2.52
N GLU A 73 -5.87 -6.34 3.15
CA GLU A 73 -7.27 -6.39 2.73
C GLU A 73 -7.94 -5.02 2.86
N ILE A 74 -7.65 -4.29 3.94
CA ILE A 74 -8.15 -2.92 4.14
C ILE A 74 -7.62 -2.00 3.03
N VAL A 75 -6.35 -2.18 2.64
CA VAL A 75 -5.72 -1.39 1.58
C VAL A 75 -6.40 -1.66 0.24
N VAL A 76 -6.64 -2.93 -0.11
CA VAL A 76 -7.34 -3.31 -1.34
C VAL A 76 -8.74 -2.71 -1.38
N LYS A 77 -9.53 -2.87 -0.31
CA LYS A 77 -10.89 -2.32 -0.22
C LYS A 77 -10.92 -0.80 -0.38
N LYS A 78 -9.96 -0.09 0.25
CA LYS A 78 -9.87 1.37 0.08
C LYS A 78 -9.54 1.79 -1.35
N VAL A 79 -8.71 1.02 -2.06
CA VAL A 79 -8.44 1.31 -3.47
C VAL A 79 -9.69 1.09 -4.32
N GLU A 80 -10.44 0.03 -4.07
CA GLU A 80 -11.72 -0.21 -4.73
C GLU A 80 -12.72 0.92 -4.45
N GLU A 81 -12.80 1.42 -3.21
CA GLU A 81 -13.64 2.57 -2.82
C GLU A 81 -13.23 3.88 -3.50
N ILE A 82 -11.93 4.13 -3.71
CA ILE A 82 -11.44 5.33 -4.40
C ILE A 82 -11.81 5.31 -5.89
N VAL A 83 -11.94 4.13 -6.47
CA VAL A 83 -12.15 3.91 -7.90
C VAL A 83 -13.63 3.82 -8.27
N ALA A 84 -14.47 3.41 -7.31
CA ALA A 84 -15.93 3.36 -7.42
C ALA A 84 -16.56 4.76 -7.56
#